data_AF-A0A6V7LFS8-F1
#
_entry.id   AF-A0A6V7LFS8-F1
#
_cell.length_a   1.000
_cell.length_b   1.000
_cell.length_c   1.000
_cell.angle_alpha   90.00
_cell.angle_beta   90.00
_cell.angle_gamma   90.00
#
_symmetry.space_group_name_H-M   'P 1'
#
loop_
_entity.id
_entity.type
_entity.pdbx_description
1 polymer ?
#
loop_
_entity_poly.entity_id
_entity_poly.type
_entity_poly.pdbx_seq_one_letter_code
_entity_poly.pdbx_strand_id
1 'polypeptide(L)'
;KRTQECICVGIFITLMAVNSFFIVIRLRLENLSSILLAGLCGIVTADFISGLVHWAADTWGSIELPILGKNFLRPFREHHIDPTSITRHDWIETNGDNFAVTIPALSKLTWDFLILPETDIEGRFEWICYWWQLAIFVAMTNQ
;
A
#
# COMPACT_ATOMS: atom_id res chain seq x y z
N LYS A 1 12.05 -13.22 7.45
CA LYS A 1 11.50 -12.47 6.30
C LYS A 1 10.24 -13.15 5.76
N ARG A 2 10.34 -14.35 5.16
CA ARG A 2 9.19 -15.04 4.55
C ARG A 2 7.91 -15.15 5.40
N THR A 3 8.01 -15.63 6.64
CA THR A 3 6.84 -15.75 7.51
C THR A 3 6.15 -14.40 7.76
N GLN A 4 6.94 -13.32 7.90
CA GLN A 4 6.42 -11.97 8.07
C GLN A 4 5.70 -11.50 6.80
N GLU A 5 6.27 -11.71 5.61
CA GLU A 5 5.62 -11.36 4.33
C GLU A 5 4.26 -12.05 4.19
N CYS A 6 4.19 -13.37 4.47
CA CYS A 6 2.92 -14.12 4.42
C CYS A 6 1.90 -13.59 5.44
N ILE A 7 2.32 -13.24 6.65
CA ILE A 7 1.45 -12.65 7.67
C ILE A 7 0.93 -11.28 7.20
N CYS A 8 1.80 -10.42 6.66
CA CYS A 8 1.44 -9.11 6.16
C CYS A 8 0.44 -9.20 5.01
N VAL A 9 0.64 -10.12 4.07
CA VAL A 9 -0.31 -10.41 2.98
C VAL A 9 -1.67 -10.84 3.54
N GLY A 10 -1.69 -11.76 4.49
CA GLY A 10 -2.94 -12.23 5.12
C GLY A 10 -3.70 -11.11 5.85
N ILE A 11 -2.98 -10.27 6.62
CA ILE A 11 -3.57 -9.11 7.31
C ILE A 11 -4.10 -8.11 6.29
N PHE A 12 -3.32 -7.77 5.26
CA PHE A 12 -3.72 -6.86 4.19
C PHE A 12 -5.01 -7.33 3.52
N ILE A 13 -5.08 -8.59 3.08
CA ILE A 13 -6.27 -9.14 2.39
C ILE A 13 -7.49 -9.06 3.31
N THR A 14 -7.32 -9.38 4.59
CA THR A 14 -8.40 -9.34 5.58
C THR A 14 -8.91 -7.90 5.78
N LEU A 15 -8.01 -6.95 6.01
CA LEU A 15 -8.37 -5.54 6.17
C LEU A 15 -8.99 -4.98 4.89
N MET A 16 -8.44 -5.33 3.73
CA MET A 16 -8.96 -4.93 2.44
C MET A 16 -10.42 -5.39 2.28
N ALA A 17 -10.71 -6.66 2.54
CA ALA A 17 -12.06 -7.20 2.45
C ALA A 17 -13.04 -6.52 3.42
N VAL A 18 -12.63 -6.29 4.67
CA VAL A 18 -13.46 -5.59 5.67
C VAL A 18 -13.76 -4.16 5.26
N ASN A 19 -12.76 -3.40 4.82
CA ASN A 19 -12.95 -2.02 4.35
C ASN A 19 -13.83 -1.98 3.09
N SER A 20 -13.61 -2.89 2.14
CA SER A 20 -14.46 -3.01 0.94
C SER A 20 -15.91 -3.28 1.29
N PHE A 21 -16.17 -4.17 2.25
CA PHE A 21 -17.53 -4.41 2.73
C PHE A 21 -18.18 -3.12 3.24
N PHE A 22 -17.51 -2.37 4.12
CA PHE A 22 -18.04 -1.12 4.67
C PHE A 22 -18.24 -0.02 3.63
N ILE A 23 -17.36 0.07 2.64
CA ILE A 23 -17.46 1.03 1.53
C ILE A 23 -18.63 0.68 0.62
N VAL A 24 -18.76 -0.59 0.21
CA VAL A 24 -19.81 -1.04 -0.74
C VAL A 24 -21.20 -0.80 -0.17
N ILE A 25 -21.43 -1.08 1.12
CA ILE A 25 -22.76 -0.85 1.73
C ILE A 25 -23.13 0.63 1.88
N ARG A 26 -22.15 1.55 1.75
CA ARG A 26 -22.32 3.00 1.83
C ARG A 26 -22.20 3.70 0.47
N LEU A 27 -21.99 2.94 -0.60
CA LEU A 27 -21.78 3.49 -1.93
C LEU A 27 -23.08 4.15 -2.42
N ARG A 28 -23.00 5.45 -2.73
CA ARG A 28 -24.08 6.20 -3.38
C ARG A 28 -23.66 6.60 -4.78
N LEU A 29 -24.54 6.41 -5.76
CA LEU A 29 -24.26 6.73 -7.17
C LEU A 29 -23.88 8.20 -7.38
N GLU A 30 -24.43 9.09 -6.55
CA GLU A 30 -24.12 10.52 -6.57
C GLU A 30 -22.65 10.84 -6.22
N ASN A 31 -21.94 9.94 -5.54
CA ASN A 31 -20.53 10.10 -5.17
C ASN A 31 -19.57 9.50 -6.22
N LEU A 32 -20.07 8.87 -7.29
CA LEU A 32 -19.24 8.07 -8.21
C LEU A 32 -18.13 8.91 -8.86
N SER A 33 -18.42 10.15 -9.28
CA SER A 33 -17.43 11.05 -9.85
C SER A 33 -16.30 11.37 -8.85
N SER A 34 -16.65 11.63 -7.59
CA SER A 34 -15.68 11.91 -6.54
C SER A 34 -14.82 10.68 -6.23
N ILE A 35 -15.41 9.48 -6.24
CA ILE A 35 -14.68 8.22 -6.02
C ILE A 35 -13.68 7.96 -7.16
N LEU A 36 -14.08 8.21 -8.41
CA LEU A 36 -13.20 8.10 -9.57
C LEU A 36 -12.06 9.13 -9.50
N LEU A 37 -12.35 10.37 -9.10
CA LEU A 37 -11.33 11.39 -8.88
C LEU A 37 -10.37 10.98 -7.76
N ALA A 38 -10.88 10.45 -6.65
CA ALA A 38 -10.07 9.90 -5.57
C ALA A 38 -9.17 8.76 -6.06
N GLY A 39 -9.66 7.90 -6.95
CA GLY A 39 -8.85 6.86 -7.60
C GLY A 39 -7.73 7.43 -8.46
N LEU A 40 -8.04 8.45 -9.29
CA LEU A 40 -7.05 9.16 -10.10
C LEU A 40 -5.97 9.83 -9.23
N CYS A 41 -6.37 10.52 -8.16
CA CYS A 41 -5.42 11.10 -7.21
C CYS A 41 -4.61 10.03 -6.49
N GLY A 42 -5.22 8.89 -6.16
CA GLY A 42 -4.57 7.76 -5.51
C GLY A 42 -3.48 7.16 -6.39
N ILE A 43 -3.74 6.90 -7.67
CA ILE A 43 -2.72 6.34 -8.58
C ILE A 43 -1.58 7.32 -8.84
N VAL A 44 -1.87 8.61 -9.03
CA VAL A 44 -0.84 9.65 -9.19
C VAL A 44 0.03 9.76 -7.94
N THR A 45 -0.59 9.66 -6.75
CA THR A 45 0.14 9.70 -5.48
C THR A 45 1.00 8.45 -5.30
N ALA A 46 0.49 7.27 -5.62
CA ALA A 46 1.25 6.03 -5.54
C ALA A 46 2.46 6.05 -6.49
N ASP A 47 2.26 6.49 -7.74
CA ASP A 47 3.33 6.64 -8.73
C ASP A 47 4.42 7.61 -8.25
N PHE A 48 4.03 8.82 -7.85
CA PHE A 48 4.98 9.82 -7.37
C PHE A 48 5.76 9.37 -6.13
N ILE A 49 5.08 8.83 -5.12
CA ILE A 49 5.71 8.42 -3.87
C ILE A 49 6.59 7.17 -4.07
N SER A 50 6.13 6.20 -4.87
CA SER A 50 6.95 5.01 -5.17
C SER A 50 8.21 5.40 -5.94
N GLY A 51 8.11 6.29 -6.93
CA GLY A 51 9.27 6.83 -7.65
C GLY A 51 10.23 7.60 -6.74
N LEU A 52 9.71 8.42 -5.82
CA LEU A 52 10.52 9.15 -4.84
C LEU A 52 11.26 8.20 -3.90
N VAL A 53 10.58 7.17 -3.38
CA VAL A 53 11.19 6.16 -2.50
C VAL A 53 12.24 5.34 -3.24
N HIS A 54 11.96 4.95 -4.49
CA HIS A 54 12.92 4.25 -5.35
C HIS A 54 14.18 5.09 -5.55
N TRP A 55 14.02 6.33 -6.04
CA TRP A 55 15.14 7.25 -6.23
C TRP A 55 15.96 7.43 -4.94
N ALA A 56 15.29 7.56 -3.80
CA ALA A 56 15.96 7.70 -2.52
C ALA A 56 16.77 6.45 -2.13
N ALA A 57 16.20 5.26 -2.29
CA ALA A 57 16.85 3.99 -1.98
C ALA A 57 18.06 3.70 -2.87
N ASP A 58 18.01 4.10 -4.15
CA ASP A 58 19.11 3.95 -5.09
C ASP A 58 20.23 4.97 -4.87
N THR A 59 19.86 6.21 -4.55
CA THR A 59 20.82 7.32 -4.49
C THR A 59 21.50 7.42 -3.13
N TRP A 60 20.77 7.17 -2.03
CA TRP A 60 21.20 7.51 -0.68
C TRP A 60 21.34 6.28 0.24
N GLY A 61 22.24 6.38 1.22
CA GLY A 61 22.46 5.34 2.23
C GLY A 61 23.44 4.22 1.82
N SER A 62 23.82 3.40 2.81
CA SER A 62 24.76 2.29 2.65
C SER A 62 24.11 0.96 3.01
N ILE A 63 24.45 -0.10 2.28
CA ILE A 63 24.02 -1.48 2.56
C ILE A 63 24.58 -2.02 3.89
N GLU A 64 25.57 -1.34 4.47
CA GLU A 64 26.17 -1.69 5.77
C GLU A 64 25.38 -1.14 6.96
N LEU A 65 24.38 -0.27 6.73
CA LEU A 65 23.54 0.27 7.80
C LEU A 65 22.82 -0.87 8.54
N PRO A 66 22.77 -0.81 9.89
CA PRO A 66 22.04 -1.80 10.66
C PRO A 66 20.56 -1.72 10.30
N ILE A 67 19.93 -2.89 10.13
CA ILE A 67 18.52 -3.05 9.78
C ILE A 67 18.20 -2.58 8.36
N LEU A 68 18.34 -1.29 8.04
CA LEU A 68 17.94 -0.70 6.75
C LEU A 68 18.82 -1.15 5.59
N GLY A 69 20.13 -1.29 5.80
CA GLY A 69 21.06 -1.59 4.72
C GLY A 69 20.77 -2.95 4.06
N LYS A 70 20.72 -4.00 4.88
CA LYS A 70 20.51 -5.38 4.40
C LYS A 70 19.05 -5.68 4.03
N ASN A 71 18.07 -5.11 4.74
CA ASN A 71 16.67 -5.48 4.56
C ASN A 71 15.91 -4.58 3.58
N PHE A 72 16.37 -3.34 3.35
CA PHE A 72 15.69 -2.38 2.47
C PHE A 72 16.58 -1.95 1.31
N LEU A 73 17.75 -1.36 1.56
CA LEU A 73 18.59 -0.81 0.48
C LEU A 73 19.21 -1.87 -0.44
N ARG A 74 19.60 -3.04 0.11
CA ARG A 74 20.17 -4.12 -0.70
C ARG A 74 19.18 -4.66 -1.74
N PRO A 75 17.92 -5.03 -1.39
CA PRO A 75 16.92 -5.44 -2.38
C PRO A 75 16.73 -4.47 -3.55
N PHE A 76 16.65 -3.15 -3.27
CA PHE A 76 16.51 -2.12 -4.30
C PHE A 76 17.70 -2.07 -5.27
N ARG A 77 18.91 -2.47 -4.84
CA ARG A 77 20.11 -2.37 -5.68
C ARG A 77 20.58 -3.70 -6.26
N GLU A 78 20.01 -4.83 -5.81
CA GLU A 78 20.45 -6.16 -6.22
C GLU A 78 20.29 -6.36 -7.73
N HIS A 79 19.22 -5.81 -8.32
CA HIS A 79 18.96 -5.89 -9.75
C HIS A 79 19.92 -5.03 -10.60
N HIS A 80 20.63 -4.06 -10.02
CA HIS A 80 21.69 -3.34 -10.72
C HIS A 80 22.97 -4.20 -10.88
N ILE A 81 23.14 -5.22 -10.04
CA ILE A 81 24.25 -6.17 -10.10
C ILE A 81 23.84 -7.40 -10.90
N ASP A 82 22.65 -7.93 -10.65
CA ASP A 82 22.05 -9.04 -11.38
C ASP A 82 20.62 -8.69 -11.82
N PRO A 83 20.44 -8.14 -13.03
CA PRO A 83 19.13 -7.74 -13.54
C PRO A 83 18.11 -8.88 -13.62
N THR A 84 18.57 -10.13 -13.63
CA THR A 84 17.67 -11.30 -13.68
C THR A 84 17.20 -11.74 -12.30
N SER A 85 17.64 -11.10 -11.21
CA SER A 85 17.12 -11.38 -9.86
C SER A 85 15.60 -11.15 -9.78
N ILE A 86 15.12 -10.08 -10.42
CA ILE A 86 13.69 -9.71 -10.43
C ILE A 86 12.79 -10.83 -10.96
N THR A 87 13.27 -11.67 -11.87
CA THR A 87 12.48 -12.76 -12.48
C THR A 87 12.48 -14.04 -11.65
N ARG A 88 13.29 -14.09 -10.58
CA ARG A 88 13.46 -15.27 -9.74
C ARG A 88 12.76 -15.15 -8.39
N HIS A 89 12.25 -13.97 -8.05
CA HIS A 89 11.42 -13.76 -6.87
C HIS A 89 10.00 -14.24 -7.11
N ASP A 90 9.41 -14.86 -6.09
CA ASP A 90 8.00 -15.21 -6.14
C ASP A 90 7.10 -14.02 -5.75
N TRP A 91 5.81 -14.12 -6.05
CA TRP A 91 4.85 -13.03 -5.86
C TRP A 91 4.82 -12.46 -4.43
N ILE A 92 5.02 -13.30 -3.41
CA ILE A 92 4.99 -12.86 -2.01
C ILE A 92 6.26 -12.09 -1.66
N GLU A 93 7.42 -12.51 -2.18
CA GLU A 93 8.67 -11.79 -1.95
C GLU A 93 8.66 -10.42 -2.67
N THR A 94 8.11 -10.37 -3.89
CA THR A 94 8.00 -9.14 -4.69
C THR A 94 7.04 -8.09 -4.10
N ASN A 95 5.98 -8.52 -3.40
CA ASN A 95 4.92 -7.59 -2.95
C ASN A 95 4.76 -7.50 -1.42
N GLY A 96 5.39 -8.41 -0.66
CA GLY A 96 5.17 -8.54 0.79
C GLY A 96 5.44 -7.27 1.58
N ASP A 97 6.50 -6.53 1.22
CA ASP A 97 6.86 -5.28 1.89
C ASP A 97 5.86 -4.15 1.59
N ASN A 98 5.33 -4.07 0.36
CA ASN A 98 4.27 -3.11 0.01
C ASN A 98 2.96 -3.38 0.75
N PHE A 99 2.58 -4.66 0.88
CA PHE A 99 1.44 -5.04 1.72
C PHE A 99 1.66 -4.65 3.17
N ALA A 100 2.87 -4.85 3.72
CA ALA A 100 3.19 -4.45 5.08
C ALA A 100 3.03 -2.93 5.30
N VAL A 101 3.51 -2.12 4.35
CA VAL A 101 3.45 -0.63 4.41
C VAL A 101 2.02 -0.10 4.44
N THR A 102 1.07 -0.78 3.80
CA THR A 102 -0.32 -0.31 3.67
C THR A 102 -1.23 -0.71 4.84
N ILE A 103 -0.81 -1.68 5.68
CA ILE A 103 -1.58 -2.16 6.84
C ILE A 103 -1.98 -1.04 7.82
N PRO A 104 -1.11 -0.09 8.22
CA PRO A 104 -1.49 0.96 9.17
C PRO A 104 -2.63 1.85 8.63
N ALA A 105 -2.60 2.20 7.35
CA ALA A 105 -3.65 2.99 6.72
C ALA A 105 -4.98 2.22 6.71
N LEU A 106 -4.98 0.96 6.26
CA LEU A 106 -6.19 0.13 6.25
C LEU A 106 -6.73 -0.16 7.67
N SER A 107 -5.86 -0.34 8.65
CA SER A 107 -6.24 -0.52 10.05
C SER A 107 -6.93 0.72 10.60
N LYS A 108 -6.43 1.92 10.24
CA LYS A 108 -7.05 3.18 10.62
C LYS A 108 -8.43 3.36 9.99
N LEU A 109 -8.62 2.97 8.73
CA LEU A 109 -9.93 2.99 8.08
C LEU A 109 -10.90 2.02 8.76
N THR A 110 -10.47 0.79 9.06
CA THR A 110 -11.29 -0.17 9.81
C THR A 110 -11.67 0.38 11.19
N TRP A 111 -10.73 0.98 11.92
CA TRP A 111 -11.00 1.62 13.20
C TRP A 111 -12.06 2.71 13.07
N ASP A 112 -11.95 3.56 12.05
CA ASP A 112 -12.92 4.63 11.80
C ASP A 112 -14.32 4.08 11.54
N PHE A 113 -14.45 3.04 10.72
CA PHE A 113 -15.73 2.38 10.48
C PHE A 113 -16.36 1.76 11.73
N LEU A 114 -15.55 1.32 12.70
CA LEU A 114 -16.04 0.67 13.91
C LEU A 114 -16.37 1.66 15.04
N ILE A 115 -15.75 2.83 15.05
CA ILE A 115 -15.77 3.74 16.21
C ILE A 115 -16.47 5.07 15.91
N LEU A 116 -16.36 5.59 14.68
CA LEU A 116 -16.93 6.89 14.36
C LEU A 116 -18.45 6.81 14.14
N PRO A 117 -19.20 7.88 14.50
CA PRO A 117 -20.60 8.01 14.11
C PRO A 117 -20.79 7.99 12.59
N GLU A 118 -21.94 7.50 12.13
CA GLU A 118 -22.25 7.40 10.69
C GLU A 118 -22.15 8.76 9.98
N THR A 119 -22.57 9.85 10.63
CA THR A 119 -22.47 11.22 10.08
C THR A 119 -21.02 11.63 9.79
N ASP A 120 -20.07 11.19 10.62
CA ASP A 120 -18.65 11.49 10.44
C ASP A 120 -18.05 10.65 9.31
N ILE A 121 -18.51 9.40 9.16
CA ILE A 121 -18.12 8.52 8.06
C ILE A 121 -18.62 9.09 6.73
N GLU A 122 -19.89 9.50 6.67
CA GLU A 122 -20.49 10.12 5.48
C GLU A 122 -19.73 11.39 5.07
N GLY A 123 -19.41 12.27 6.04
CA GLY A 123 -18.65 13.49 5.78
C GLY A 123 -17.19 13.26 5.32
N ARG A 124 -16.65 12.06 5.53
CA ARG A 124 -15.27 11.67 5.17
C ARG A 124 -15.21 10.61 4.07
N PHE A 125 -16.35 10.24 3.49
CA PHE A 125 -16.46 9.04 2.66
C PHE A 125 -15.51 9.07 1.45
N GLU A 126 -15.40 10.24 0.79
CA GLU A 126 -14.47 10.43 -0.34
C GLU A 126 -13.00 10.26 0.07
N TRP A 127 -12.63 10.78 1.24
CA TRP A 127 -11.28 10.66 1.80
C TRP A 127 -10.96 9.21 2.18
N ILE A 128 -11.94 8.48 2.72
CA ILE A 128 -11.83 7.06 3.00
C ILE A 128 -11.61 6.28 1.69
N CYS A 129 -12.40 6.57 0.65
CA CYS A 129 -12.25 5.96 -0.66
C CYS A 129 -10.89 6.26 -1.29
N TYR A 130 -10.35 7.48 -1.11
CA TYR A 130 -9.01 7.84 -1.54
C TYR A 130 -7.94 6.95 -0.87
N TRP A 131 -7.92 6.87 0.46
CA TRP A 131 -6.93 6.06 1.17
C TRP A 131 -7.05 4.56 0.89
N TRP A 132 -8.28 4.07 0.74
CA TRP A 132 -8.54 2.68 0.37
C TRP A 132 -7.98 2.36 -1.03
N GLN A 133 -8.24 3.20 -2.03
CA GLN A 133 -7.69 3.04 -3.38
C GLN A 133 -6.18 3.23 -3.42
N LEU A 134 -5.65 4.23 -2.71
CA LEU A 134 -4.21 4.45 -2.59
C LEU A 134 -3.50 3.23 -2.01
N ALA A 135 -4.07 2.59 -0.99
CA ALA A 135 -3.52 1.35 -0.43
C ALA A 135 -3.48 0.21 -1.46
N ILE A 136 -4.48 0.10 -2.35
CA ILE A 136 -4.46 -0.86 -3.45
C ILE A 136 -3.32 -0.53 -4.43
N PHE A 137 -3.20 0.72 -4.85
CA PHE A 137 -2.15 1.11 -5.80
C PHE A 137 -0.75 0.92 -5.24
N VAL A 138 -0.48 1.34 -3.99
CA VAL A 138 0.81 1.13 -3.31
C VAL A 138 1.10 -0.36 -3.13
N ALA A 139 0.09 -1.17 -2.80
CA ALA A 139 0.29 -2.62 -2.69
C ALA A 139 0.72 -3.27 -4.03
N MET A 140 0.38 -2.64 -5.16
CA MET A 140 0.70 -3.11 -6.51
C MET A 140 1.95 -2.46 -7.12
N THR A 141 2.59 -1.48 -6.46
CA THR A 141 3.85 -0.88 -6.96
C THR A 141 5.02 -1.81 -6.70
N ASN A 142 5.23 -2.82 -7.54
CA ASN A 142 6.35 -3.76 -7.39
C ASN A 142 7.66 -3.26 -8.02
N GLN A 143 8.75 -3.81 -7.49
CA GLN A 143 10.10 -3.81 -8.06
C GLN A 143 10.69 -5.21 -7.93
#